data_AF-A0A950E7Y5-F1
#
_entry.id   AF-A0A950E7Y5-F1
#
_cell.length_a   1.000
_cell.length_b   1.000
_cell.length_c   1.000
_cell.angle_alpha   90.00
_cell.angle_beta   90.00
_cell.angle_gamma   90.00
#
_symmetry.space_group_name_H-M   'P 1'
#
loop_
_entity.id
_entity.type
_entity.pdbx_description
1 polymer ?
#
loop_
_entity_poly.entity_id
_entity_poly.type
_entity_poly.pdbx_seq_one_letter_code
_entity_poly.pdbx_strand_id
1 'polypeptide(L)' 'VLGYEKSAAIAKEALQTGRPVYDLVLEKGWLSKVALDTLLRPENMTQPREWPANK' A
#
# COMPACT_ATOMS: atom_id res chain seq x y z
N VAL A 1 -2.75 -5.33 -7.49
CA VAL A 1 -1.37 -4.89 -7.22
C VAL A 1 -0.71 -5.65 -6.07
N LEU A 2 -1.33 -5.85 -4.89
CA LEU A 2 -0.72 -6.67 -3.82
C LEU A 2 -1.55 -7.91 -3.39
N GLY A 3 -2.86 -7.89 -3.64
CA GLY A 3 -3.79 -8.94 -3.19
C GLY A 3 -4.27 -8.70 -1.76
N TYR A 4 -5.52 -9.10 -1.46
CA TYR A 4 -6.17 -8.84 -0.17
C TYR A 4 -5.38 -9.45 1.00
N GLU A 5 -4.88 -10.67 0.84
CA GLU A 5 -4.13 -11.37 1.89
C GLU A 5 -2.86 -10.64 2.32
N LYS A 6 -2.04 -10.18 1.36
CA LYS A 6 -0.79 -9.47 1.66
C LYS A 6 -1.07 -8.11 2.31
N SER A 7 -2.07 -7.38 1.82
CA SER A 7 -2.50 -6.12 2.43
C SER A 7 -3.01 -6.31 3.85
N ALA A 8 -3.83 -7.34 4.10
CA ALA A 8 -4.37 -7.65 5.42
C ALA A 8 -3.27 -8.09 6.41
N ALA A 9 -2.30 -8.88 5.95
CA ALA A 9 -1.16 -9.29 6.77
C ALA A 9 -0.34 -8.08 7.23
N ILE A 10 -0.02 -7.16 6.32
CA ILE A 10 0.74 -5.95 6.65
C ILE A 10 -0.04 -5.00 7.55
N ALA A 11 -1.35 -4.85 7.35
CA ALA A 11 -2.18 -4.03 8.22
C ALA A 11 -2.18 -4.56 9.67
N LYS A 12 -2.24 -5.90 9.84
CA LYS A 12 -2.13 -6.54 11.15
C LYS A 12 -0.74 -6.35 11.77
N GLU A 13 0.31 -6.53 10.98
CA GLU A 13 1.70 -6.35 11.41
C GLU A 13 1.97 -4.90 11.85
N ALA A 14 1.48 -3.91 11.08
CA ALA A 14 1.54 -2.49 11.43
C ALA A 14 0.81 -2.18 12.75
N LEU A 15 -0.38 -2.75 12.94
CA LEU A 15 -1.17 -2.57 14.15
C LEU A 15 -0.49 -3.19 15.39
N GLN A 16 0.13 -4.36 15.23
CA GLN A 16 0.80 -5.07 16.33
C GLN A 16 2.14 -4.43 16.71
N THR A 17 2.90 -3.97 15.72
CA THR A 17 4.25 -3.42 15.94
C THR A 17 4.25 -1.91 16.16
N GLY A 18 3.14 -1.22 15.88
CA GLY A 18 3.04 0.24 15.88
C GLY A 18 3.88 0.90 14.77
N ARG A 19 4.42 0.11 13.84
CA ARG A 19 5.24 0.62 12.74
C ARG A 19 4.36 1.09 11.59
N PRO A 20 4.76 2.14 10.87
CA PRO A 20 4.02 2.59 9.70
C PRO A 20 4.02 1.52 8.61
N VAL A 21 2.85 1.30 8.02
CA VAL A 21 2.66 0.40 6.85
C VAL A 21 3.68 0.70 5.75
N TYR A 22 4.04 1.97 5.60
CA TYR A 22 5.00 2.43 4.61
C TYR A 22 6.35 1.72 4.72
N ASP A 23 6.92 1.67 5.91
CA ASP A 23 8.21 1.04 6.15
C ASP A 23 8.14 -0.47 5.96
N LEU A 24 7.07 -1.11 6.43
CA LEU A 24 6.86 -2.56 6.31
C LEU A 24 6.76 -3.00 4.84
N VAL A 25 6.07 -2.23 3.99
CA VAL A 25 5.94 -2.56 2.56
C VAL A 25 7.28 -2.36 1.82
N LEU A 26 8.06 -1.34 2.20
CA LEU A 26 9.38 -1.06 1.64
C LEU A 26 10.41 -2.11 2.05
N GLU A 27 10.44 -2.51 3.33
CA GLU A 27 11.33 -3.56 3.84
C GLU A 27 11.07 -4.90 3.16
N LYS A 28 9.79 -5.24 2.92
CA LYS A 28 9.43 -6.48 2.22
C LYS A 28 9.61 -6.39 0.69
N GLY A 29 9.96 -5.22 0.15
CA GLY A 29 10.22 -5.02 -1.28
C GLY A 29 9.00 -5.22 -2.18
N TRP A 30 7.78 -5.14 -1.62
CA TRP A 30 6.56 -5.44 -2.36
C TRP A 30 6.13 -4.33 -3.31
N LEU A 31 6.47 -3.08 -2.96
CA LEU A 31 6.26 -1.91 -3.78
C LEU A 31 7.48 -1.01 -3.73
N SER A 32 7.77 -0.34 -4.84
CA SER A 32 8.78 0.70 -4.88
C SER A 32 8.31 1.94 -4.10
N LYS A 33 9.28 2.70 -3.57
CA LYS A 33 9.02 3.97 -2.89
C LYS A 33 8.09 4.89 -3.69
N VAL A 34 8.31 4.99 -5.00
CA VAL A 34 7.55 5.82 -5.93
C VAL A 34 6.10 5.35 -6.07
N ALA A 35 5.89 4.04 -6.20
CA ALA A 35 4.54 3.47 -6.27
C ALA A 35 3.80 3.69 -4.95
N LEU A 36 4.48 3.52 -3.83
CA LEU A 36 3.90 3.66 -2.50
C LEU A 36 3.52 5.12 -2.20
N ASP A 37 4.39 6.07 -2.53
CA ASP A 37 4.14 7.50 -2.40
C ASP A 37 2.95 7.92 -3.26
N THR A 38 2.91 7.47 -4.52
CA THR A 38 1.74 7.70 -5.38
C THR A 38 0.46 7.09 -4.80
N LEU A 39 0.53 5.93 -4.16
CA LEU A 39 -0.64 5.27 -3.58
C LEU A 39 -1.12 5.94 -2.29
N LEU A 40 -0.22 6.36 -1.42
CA LEU A 40 -0.52 6.88 -0.07
C LEU A 40 -0.64 8.41 0.01
N ARG A 41 -0.51 9.12 -1.11
CA ARG A 41 -0.78 10.56 -1.16
C ARG A 41 -2.24 10.87 -0.79
N PRO A 42 -2.51 11.83 0.11
CA PRO A 42 -3.86 12.17 0.56
C PRO A 42 -4.78 12.52 -0.61
N GLU A 43 -4.30 13.31 -1.57
CA GLU A 43 -5.04 13.66 -2.79
C GLU A 43 -5.56 12.40 -3.51
N ASN A 44 -4.75 11.35 -3.55
CA ASN A 44 -5.02 10.09 -4.23
C ASN A 44 -5.84 9.09 -3.39
N MET A 45 -6.10 9.40 -2.12
CA MET A 45 -6.97 8.64 -1.22
C MET A 45 -8.38 9.23 -1.14
N THR A 46 -8.55 10.51 -1.51
CA THR A 46 -9.84 11.21 -1.47
C THR A 46 -10.70 11.04 -2.73
N GLN A 47 -10.13 10.49 -3.80
CA GLN A 47 -10.84 10.28 -5.06
C GLN A 47 -10.67 8.84 -5.56
N PRO A 48 -11.75 8.22 -6.09
CA PRO A 48 -11.63 6.93 -6.74
C PRO A 48 -10.71 7.09 -7.95
N ARG A 49 -9.64 6.29 -7.99
CA ARG A 49 -8.78 6.19 -9.15
C ARG A 49 -9.37 5.20 -10.13
N GLU A 50 -9.40 5.57 -11.40
CA GLU A 50 -9.63 4.59 -12.46
C GLU A 50 -8.48 3.58 -12.42
N TRP A 51 -8.81 2.36 -12.02
CA TRP A 51 -7.92 1.24 -12.27
C TRP A 51 -7.84 1.09 -13.79
N PRO A 52 -6.65 1.00 -14.41
CA PRO A 52 -6.57 0.64 -15.81
C PRO A 52 -7.13 -0.78 -15.93
N ALA A 53 -8.42 -0.87 -16.27
CA ALA A 53 -9.04 -2.07 -16.76
C ALA A 53 -8.36 -2.33 -18.11
N ASN A 54 -7.27 -3.10 -18.09
CA ASN A 54 -6.68 -3.61 -19.31
C ASN A 54 -7.78 -4.38 -20.05
N LYS A 55 -8.13 -3.84 -21.23
CA LYS A 55 -8.65 -4.60 -22.36
C LYS A 55 -7.65 -5.68 -22.76
#